data_AF-A0A820JGU3-F1
#
_entry.id   AF-A0A820JGU3-F1
#
_cell.length_a   1.000
_cell.length_b   1.000
_cell.length_c   1.000
_cell.angle_alpha   90.00
_cell.angle_beta   90.00
_cell.angle_gamma   90.00
#
_symmetry.space_group_name_H-M   'P 1'
#
loop_
_entity.id
_entity.type
_entity.pdbx_description
1 polymer ?
#
loop_
_entity_poly.entity_id
_entity_poly.type
_entity_poly.pdbx_seq_one_letter_code
_entity_poly.pdbx_strand_id
1 'polypeptide(L)'
;RRSYHGPYKIIERIPQNPCGRTGITGRGHLGHFGPNHAADPIVTRWKRNKNGGKIFHSATKKGILQFVCILRKDTNEYALPGGMVDKKEKITDTLQREFHEEVLNFPNLDEYNKEKLIKAVKNIFENGGTKIYCGYVDDP
;
A
#
# COMPACT_ATOMS: atom_id res chain seq x y z
N ARG A 1 -9.70 -17.32 -6.65
CA ARG A 1 -9.59 -15.92 -6.13
C ARG A 1 -10.15 -15.93 -4.72
N ARG A 2 -9.50 -15.29 -3.75
CA ARG A 2 -9.91 -15.28 -2.33
C ARG A 2 -10.04 -13.83 -1.90
N SER A 3 -11.08 -13.49 -1.14
CA SER A 3 -11.20 -12.17 -0.52
C SER A 3 -10.65 -12.20 0.90
N TYR A 4 -10.01 -11.12 1.32
CA TYR A 4 -9.58 -10.93 2.71
C TYR A 4 -10.74 -10.57 3.66
N HIS A 5 -11.89 -10.18 3.11
CA HIS A 5 -13.13 -9.96 3.86
C HIS A 5 -13.88 -11.28 4.16
N GLY A 6 -13.39 -12.42 3.66
CA GLY A 6 -14.03 -13.73 3.79
C GLY A 6 -14.71 -14.21 2.50
N PRO A 7 -15.45 -15.33 2.56
CA PRO A 7 -16.18 -15.85 1.41
C PRO A 7 -17.20 -14.84 0.87
N TYR A 8 -17.35 -14.78 -0.46
CA TYR A 8 -18.36 -13.97 -1.13
C TYR A 8 -19.31 -14.87 -1.92
N LYS A 9 -20.57 -14.44 -2.04
CA LYS A 9 -21.59 -15.19 -2.77
C LYS A 9 -21.30 -15.15 -4.26
N ILE A 10 -21.58 -16.25 -4.95
CA ILE A 10 -21.59 -16.33 -6.41
C ILE A 10 -23.02 -16.59 -6.86
N ILE A 11 -23.53 -15.75 -7.75
CA ILE A 11 -24.86 -15.91 -8.37
C ILE A 11 -24.62 -15.92 -9.87
N GLU A 12 -25.11 -16.96 -10.57
CA GLU A 12 -24.96 -17.08 -12.03
C GLU A 12 -23.51 -16.94 -12.52
N ARG A 13 -22.56 -17.52 -11.77
CA ARG A 13 -21.10 -17.43 -12.01
C ARG A 13 -20.49 -16.03 -11.81
N ILE A 14 -21.26 -15.06 -11.33
CA ILE A 14 -20.81 -13.70 -11.03
C ILE A 14 -20.64 -13.52 -9.50
N PRO A 15 -19.46 -13.08 -9.03
CA PRO A 15 -19.25 -12.70 -7.64
C PRO A 15 -20.15 -11.52 -7.24
N GLN A 16 -20.81 -11.61 -6.09
CA GLN A 16 -21.53 -10.51 -5.47
C GLN A 16 -20.60 -9.70 -4.57
N ASN A 17 -20.75 -8.37 -4.59
CA ASN A 17 -20.01 -7.49 -3.68
C ASN A 17 -20.36 -7.86 -2.22
N PRO A 18 -19.37 -8.19 -1.36
CA PRO A 18 -19.64 -8.55 0.03
C PRO A 18 -20.26 -7.42 0.85
N CYS A 19 -20.10 -6.15 0.44
CA CYS A 19 -20.62 -4.97 1.13
C CYS A 19 -21.98 -4.50 0.59
N GLY A 20 -22.61 -5.25 -0.32
CA GLY A 20 -23.97 -4.99 -0.78
C GLY A 20 -24.05 -4.41 -2.19
N ARG A 21 -25.23 -3.88 -2.54
CA ARG A 21 -25.52 -3.39 -3.91
C ARG A 21 -24.86 -2.04 -4.14
N THR A 22 -24.25 -1.86 -5.32
CA THR A 22 -23.63 -0.61 -5.75
C THR A 22 -24.46 0.16 -6.79
N GLY A 23 -25.61 -0.39 -7.21
CA GLY A 23 -26.45 0.19 -8.27
C GLY A 23 -25.96 -0.10 -9.70
N ILE A 24 -24.80 -0.75 -9.85
CA ILE A 24 -24.22 -1.14 -11.14
C ILE A 24 -23.83 -2.63 -11.15
N THR A 25 -23.81 -3.24 -12.35
CA THR A 25 -23.36 -4.62 -12.56
C THR A 25 -22.19 -4.68 -13.55
N GLY A 26 -21.47 -5.80 -13.57
CA GLY A 26 -20.26 -5.94 -14.40
C GLY A 26 -19.00 -5.62 -13.61
N ARG A 27 -17.91 -5.31 -14.33
CA ARG A 27 -16.60 -5.03 -13.71
C ARG A 27 -16.25 -3.54 -13.60
N GLY A 28 -16.96 -2.66 -14.32
CA GLY A 28 -16.49 -1.29 -14.51
C GLY A 28 -15.07 -1.27 -15.06
N HIS A 29 -14.19 -0.49 -14.43
CA HIS A 29 -12.77 -0.39 -14.77
C HIS A 29 -11.90 -1.51 -14.17
N LEU A 30 -12.45 -2.40 -13.34
CA LEU A 30 -11.67 -3.43 -12.67
C LEU A 30 -11.24 -4.55 -13.63
N GLY A 31 -9.99 -5.00 -13.48
CA GLY A 31 -9.42 -6.06 -14.32
C GLY A 31 -10.09 -7.42 -14.11
N HIS A 32 -10.69 -7.67 -12.94
CA HIS A 32 -11.21 -8.98 -12.57
C HIS A 32 -12.62 -8.92 -11.94
N PHE A 33 -13.40 -9.98 -12.15
CA PHE A 33 -14.58 -10.26 -11.34
C PHE A 33 -14.17 -10.74 -9.94
N GLY A 34 -14.89 -10.26 -8.92
CA GLY A 34 -14.57 -10.52 -7.52
C GLY A 34 -13.48 -9.57 -7.00
N PRO A 35 -12.67 -9.97 -6.01
CA PRO A 35 -11.67 -9.08 -5.42
C PRO A 35 -10.55 -8.74 -6.41
N ASN A 36 -10.19 -7.45 -6.45
CA ASN A 36 -9.01 -6.92 -7.11
C ASN A 36 -8.08 -6.43 -6.00
N HIS A 37 -6.92 -7.05 -5.85
CA HIS A 37 -6.03 -6.80 -4.71
C HIS A 37 -5.08 -5.65 -5.01
N ALA A 38 -4.91 -4.78 -4.02
CA ALA A 38 -3.86 -3.77 -3.96
C ALA A 38 -3.04 -3.97 -2.67
N ALA A 39 -1.85 -3.39 -2.62
CA ALA A 39 -0.99 -3.41 -1.44
C ALA A 39 -0.39 -2.02 -1.18
N ASP A 40 -0.56 -1.53 0.06
CA ASP A 40 -0.14 -0.19 0.47
C ASP A 40 0.94 -0.25 1.56
N PRO A 41 2.22 0.00 1.24
CA PRO A 41 3.29 0.03 2.22
C PRO A 41 3.27 1.33 3.04
N ILE A 42 3.11 1.20 4.36
CA ILE A 42 3.18 2.33 5.30
C ILE A 42 4.54 2.33 6.01
N VAL A 43 5.54 2.94 5.40
CA VAL A 43 6.87 3.08 6.00
C VAL A 43 6.89 4.28 6.93
N THR A 44 7.17 4.05 8.21
CA THR A 44 7.13 5.10 9.25
C THR A 44 8.47 5.32 9.94
N ARG A 45 8.65 6.53 10.49
CA ARG A 45 9.74 6.84 11.41
C ARG A 45 9.32 7.91 12.42
N TRP A 46 9.98 7.96 13.57
CA TRP A 46 9.84 9.09 14.48
C TRP A 46 10.48 10.35 13.91
N LYS A 47 9.79 11.49 14.01
CA LYS A 47 10.38 12.80 13.71
C LYS A 47 11.51 13.09 14.71
N ARG A 48 12.67 13.50 14.20
CA ARG A 48 13.86 13.79 15.00
C ARG A 48 14.29 15.25 14.86
N ASN A 49 14.87 15.81 15.92
CA ASN A 49 15.51 17.12 15.92
C ASN A 49 16.95 17.00 15.36
N LYS A 50 17.66 18.15 15.27
CA LYS A 50 19.04 18.22 14.74
C LYS A 50 20.04 17.32 15.49
N ASN A 51 19.76 17.00 16.75
CA ASN A 51 20.62 16.17 17.60
C ASN A 51 20.19 14.68 17.59
N GLY A 52 19.25 14.30 16.71
CA GLY A 52 18.73 12.93 16.63
C GLY A 52 17.69 12.57 17.70
N GLY A 53 17.36 13.48 18.61
CA GLY A 53 16.33 13.27 19.64
C GLY A 53 14.91 13.23 19.07
N LYS A 54 14.06 12.36 19.60
CA LYS A 54 12.64 12.26 19.20
C LYS A 54 11.89 13.56 19.54
N ILE A 55 11.12 14.09 18.60
CA ILE A 55 10.27 15.26 18.81
C ILE A 55 8.90 14.81 19.33
N PHE A 56 8.40 15.49 20.37
CA PHE A 56 7.11 15.24 20.98
C PHE A 56 6.15 16.40 20.69
N HIS A 57 4.87 16.06 20.48
CA HIS A 57 3.82 17.05 20.28
C HIS A 57 3.54 17.81 21.59
N SER A 58 3.42 19.14 21.50
CA SER A 58 3.31 20.02 22.67
C SER A 58 2.08 19.72 23.55
N ALA A 59 0.91 19.50 22.94
CA ALA A 59 -0.32 19.19 23.67
C ALA A 59 -0.39 17.72 24.15
N THR A 60 -0.33 16.75 23.22
CA THR A 60 -0.54 15.32 23.55
C THR A 60 0.63 14.65 24.27
N LYS A 61 1.81 15.29 24.28
CA LYS A 61 3.07 14.74 24.80
C LYS A 61 3.49 13.41 24.16
N LYS A 62 2.88 13.02 23.04
CA LYS A 62 3.24 11.81 22.27
C LYS A 62 4.31 12.14 21.22
N GLY A 63 5.10 11.15 20.85
CA GLY A 63 6.07 11.29 19.76
C GLY A 63 5.38 11.64 18.45
N ILE A 64 5.98 12.50 17.63
CA ILE A 64 5.47 12.81 16.29
C ILE A 64 5.96 11.74 15.33
N LEU A 65 5.01 10.98 14.74
CA LEU A 65 5.29 9.99 13.72
C LEU A 65 5.27 10.63 12.32
N GLN A 66 6.16 10.19 11.45
CA GLN A 66 6.18 10.52 10.03
C GLN A 66 5.97 9.23 9.24
N PHE A 67 5.34 9.34 8.07
CA PHE A 67 5.27 8.27 7.10
C PHE A 67 5.61 8.80 5.71
N VAL A 68 5.92 7.89 4.79
CA VAL A 68 6.16 8.23 3.39
C VAL A 68 4.84 8.30 2.64
N CYS A 69 4.61 9.40 1.93
CA CYS A 69 3.48 9.57 1.01
C CYS A 69 3.99 10.07 -0.34
N ILE A 70 3.18 9.88 -1.37
CA ILE A 70 3.39 10.40 -2.72
C ILE A 70 2.31 11.43 -3.04
N LEU A 71 2.63 12.37 -3.93
CA LEU A 71 1.64 13.27 -4.50
C LEU A 71 1.26 12.73 -5.87
N ARG A 72 0.03 12.25 -6.00
CA ARG A 72 -0.50 11.68 -7.25
C ARG A 72 -0.60 12.76 -8.33
N LYS A 73 -0.12 12.47 -9.55
CA LYS A 73 -0.12 13.43 -10.67
C LYS A 73 -1.50 13.66 -11.28
N ASP A 74 -2.36 12.64 -11.23
CA ASP A 74 -3.70 12.65 -11.81
C ASP A 74 -4.71 13.41 -10.94
N THR A 75 -4.63 13.26 -9.61
CA THR A 75 -5.57 13.90 -8.67
C THR A 75 -4.99 15.07 -7.89
N ASN A 76 -3.66 15.24 -7.85
CA ASN A 76 -2.95 16.17 -6.95
C ASN A 76 -3.22 15.93 -5.46
N GLU A 77 -3.47 14.68 -5.07
CA GLU A 77 -3.70 14.29 -3.68
C GLU A 77 -2.52 13.52 -3.09
N TYR A 78 -2.30 13.67 -1.78
CA TYR A 78 -1.35 12.85 -1.05
C TYR A 78 -1.93 11.45 -0.82
N ALA A 79 -1.18 10.43 -1.24
CA ALA A 79 -1.58 9.03 -1.11
C ALA A 79 -0.45 8.18 -0.51
N LEU A 80 -0.82 6.96 -0.08
CA LEU A 80 0.17 5.92 0.19
C LEU A 80 0.78 5.46 -1.15
N PRO A 81 2.07 5.09 -1.16
CA PRO A 81 2.76 4.58 -2.35
C PRO A 81 2.42 3.11 -2.59
N GLY A 82 1.14 2.83 -2.82
CA GLY A 82 0.62 1.49 -3.07
C GLY A 82 0.17 1.30 -4.51
N GLY A 83 -0.12 0.05 -4.85
CA GLY A 83 -0.59 -0.30 -6.18
C GLY A 83 -1.13 -1.72 -6.26
N MET A 84 -1.45 -2.13 -7.48
CA MET A 84 -2.15 -3.38 -7.75
C MET A 84 -1.23 -4.59 -7.57
N VAL A 85 -1.76 -5.67 -7.00
CA VAL A 85 -1.04 -6.95 -6.89
C VAL A 85 -1.10 -7.67 -8.23
N ASP A 86 0.07 -7.96 -8.80
CA ASP A 86 0.16 -8.66 -10.07
C ASP A 86 -0.24 -10.14 -9.98
N LYS A 87 -0.56 -10.72 -11.14
CA LYS A 87 -0.90 -12.15 -11.22
C LYS A 87 0.28 -13.00 -10.73
N LYS A 88 0.02 -13.81 -9.70
CA LYS A 88 0.99 -14.71 -9.05
C LYS A 88 2.07 -13.99 -8.23
N GLU A 89 1.96 -12.68 -8.05
CA GLU A 89 2.82 -11.91 -7.14
C GLU A 89 2.37 -12.14 -5.69
N LYS A 90 3.31 -12.25 -4.76
CA LYS A 90 2.98 -12.23 -3.32
C LYS A 90 2.80 -10.78 -2.90
N ILE A 91 1.90 -10.53 -1.95
CA ILE A 91 1.68 -9.17 -1.41
C ILE A 91 2.99 -8.53 -0.92
N THR A 92 3.87 -9.29 -0.30
CA THR A 92 5.18 -8.80 0.19
C THR A 92 6.09 -8.32 -0.94
N ASP A 93 5.95 -8.92 -2.11
CA ASP A 93 6.73 -8.56 -3.31
C ASP A 93 6.14 -7.28 -3.91
N THR A 94 4.80 -7.19 -4.00
CA THR A 94 4.07 -5.97 -4.40
C THR A 94 4.44 -4.78 -3.50
N LEU A 95 4.40 -4.95 -2.17
CA LEU A 95 4.73 -3.88 -1.22
C LEU A 95 6.14 -3.30 -1.44
N GLN A 96 7.10 -4.16 -1.76
CA GLN A 96 8.47 -3.73 -2.04
C GLN A 96 8.57 -3.05 -3.40
N ARG A 97 7.98 -3.65 -4.45
CA ARG A 97 7.99 -3.11 -5.80
C ARG A 97 7.36 -1.72 -5.87
N GLU A 98 6.13 -1.57 -5.36
CA GLU A 98 5.41 -0.29 -5.35
C GLU A 98 6.20 0.78 -4.59
N PHE A 99 6.76 0.45 -3.42
CA PHE A 99 7.58 1.41 -2.68
C PHE A 99 8.85 1.81 -3.44
N HIS A 100 9.51 0.86 -4.10
CA HIS A 100 10.71 1.12 -4.90
C HIS A 100 10.43 1.99 -6.13
N GLU A 101 9.33 1.75 -6.81
CA GLU A 101 8.93 2.46 -8.03
C GLU A 101 8.45 3.88 -7.70
N GLU A 102 7.49 3.99 -6.77
CA GLU A 102 6.79 5.25 -6.48
C GLU A 102 7.56 6.19 -5.56
N VAL A 103 8.37 5.66 -4.63
CA VAL A 103 9.09 6.47 -3.65
C VAL A 103 10.54 6.66 -4.01
N LEU A 104 11.22 5.55 -4.34
CA LEU A 104 12.66 5.56 -4.55
C LEU A 104 13.04 5.88 -6.00
N ASN A 105 12.05 6.01 -6.89
CA ASN A 105 12.23 6.37 -8.29
C ASN A 105 13.20 5.41 -9.00
N PHE A 106 13.15 4.11 -8.66
CA PHE A 106 14.04 3.08 -9.19
C PHE A 106 14.17 3.07 -10.71
N PRO A 107 13.11 3.32 -11.52
CA PRO A 107 13.24 3.38 -12.97
C PRO A 107 14.29 4.40 -13.47
N ASN A 108 14.63 5.40 -12.66
CA ASN A 108 15.56 6.47 -13.01
C ASN A 108 16.89 6.41 -12.24
N LEU A 109 17.16 5.34 -11.50
CA LEU A 109 18.40 5.15 -10.73
C LEU A 109 19.37 4.18 -11.42
N ASP A 110 20.67 4.39 -11.23
CA ASP A 110 21.69 3.39 -11.56
C ASP A 110 21.68 2.21 -10.58
N GLU A 111 22.28 1.09 -11.00
CA GLU A 111 22.30 -0.16 -10.21
C GLU A 111 23.01 -0.03 -8.87
N TYR A 112 24.05 0.80 -8.77
CA TYR A 112 24.77 1.02 -7.51
C TYR A 112 23.87 1.69 -6.46
N ASN A 113 23.14 2.73 -6.87
CA ASN A 113 22.20 3.44 -6.01
C ASN A 113 20.99 2.57 -5.65
N LYS A 114 20.48 1.76 -6.58
CA LYS A 114 19.43 0.76 -6.29
C LYS A 114 19.88 -0.22 -5.21
N GLU A 115 21.05 -0.83 -5.35
CA GLU A 115 21.55 -1.79 -4.35
C GLU A 115 21.66 -1.18 -2.96
N LYS A 116 22.17 0.06 -2.87
CA LYS A 116 22.32 0.76 -1.59
C LYS A 116 20.98 0.99 -0.91
N LEU A 117 19.97 1.41 -1.68
CA LEU A 117 18.62 1.66 -1.17
C LEU A 117 17.91 0.36 -0.79
N ILE A 118 18.01 -0.69 -1.62
CA ILE A 118 17.48 -2.02 -1.31
C ILE A 118 18.08 -2.51 0.02
N LYS A 119 19.40 -2.45 0.19
CA LYS A 119 20.07 -2.84 1.44
C LYS A 119 19.57 -2.03 2.64
N ALA A 120 19.26 -0.74 2.47
CA ALA A 120 18.77 0.11 3.54
C ALA A 120 17.35 -0.24 4.01
N VAL A 121 16.48 -0.71 3.12
CA VAL A 121 15.06 -1.01 3.43
C VAL A 121 14.77 -2.50 3.57
N LYS A 122 15.67 -3.38 3.10
CA LYS A 122 15.49 -4.85 3.08
C LYS A 122 14.99 -5.40 4.41
N ASN A 123 15.69 -5.08 5.50
CA ASN A 123 15.33 -5.57 6.83
C ASN A 123 13.94 -5.09 7.29
N ILE A 124 13.50 -3.90 6.85
CA ILE A 124 12.18 -3.36 7.19
C ILE A 124 11.08 -4.22 6.56
N PHE A 125 11.24 -4.59 5.29
CA PHE A 125 10.27 -5.41 4.57
C PHE A 125 10.32 -6.90 4.97
N GLU A 126 11.49 -7.42 5.29
CA GLU A 126 11.65 -8.83 5.68
C GLU A 126 11.21 -9.09 7.14
N ASN A 127 11.55 -8.19 8.07
CA ASN A 127 11.46 -8.48 9.51
C ASN A 127 10.66 -7.42 10.31
N GLY A 128 10.25 -6.30 9.70
CA GLY A 128 9.73 -5.13 10.40
C GLY A 128 8.24 -4.82 10.20
N GLY A 129 7.53 -5.59 9.39
CA GLY A 129 6.15 -5.28 9.00
C GLY A 129 5.09 -5.69 10.02
N THR A 130 4.09 -4.84 10.24
CA THR A 130 2.84 -5.19 10.93
C THR A 130 1.67 -4.98 9.98
N LYS A 131 0.81 -5.99 9.83
CA LYS A 131 -0.41 -5.85 9.03
C LYS A 131 -1.40 -4.96 9.76
N ILE A 132 -1.66 -3.77 9.20
CA ILE A 132 -2.60 -2.80 9.78
C ILE A 132 -4.05 -3.12 9.36
N TYR A 133 -4.26 -3.44 8.09
CA TYR A 133 -5.58 -3.70 7.53
C TYR A 133 -5.49 -4.75 6.40
N CYS A 134 -6.55 -5.53 6.23
CA CYS A 134 -6.79 -6.32 5.02
C CYS A 134 -8.29 -6.55 4.83
N GLY A 135 -8.81 -6.27 3.65
CA GLY A 135 -10.25 -6.42 3.41
C GLY A 135 -10.76 -5.61 2.24
N TYR A 136 -12.06 -5.32 2.27
CA TYR A 136 -12.78 -4.52 1.29
C TYR A 136 -12.53 -3.03 1.50
N VAL A 137 -12.16 -2.32 0.43
CA VAL A 137 -12.04 -0.87 0.41
C VAL A 137 -13.23 -0.32 -0.38
N ASP A 138 -13.88 0.71 0.15
CA ASP A 138 -14.91 1.44 -0.57
C ASP A 138 -14.24 2.33 -1.62
N ASP A 139 -14.52 2.07 -2.90
CA ASP A 139 -13.80 2.62 -4.07
C ASP A 139 -14.81 2.91 -5.20
N PRO A 140 -14.72 4.09 -5.85
CA PRO A 140 -15.73 4.59 -6.80
C PRO A 140 -15.71 3.97 -8.21
#